data_AF-A0A8K0N7G8-F1
#
_entry.id   AF-A0A8K0N7G8-F1
#
_cell.length_a   1.000
_cell.length_b   1.000
_cell.length_c   1.000
_cell.angle_alpha   90.00
_cell.angle_beta   90.00
_cell.angle_gamma   90.00
#
_symmetry.space_group_name_H-M   'P 1'
#
loop_
_entity.id
_entity.type
_entity.pdbx_description
1 polymer ?
#
loop_
_entity_poly.entity_id
_entity_poly.type
_entity_poly.pdbx_seq_one_letter_code
_entity_poly.pdbx_strand_id
1 'polypeptide(L)'
;MLGKSKNALLSTFLFLDQIVWAGRTGIYKNKERVELIGRISLFCWMGSSACTTVIELAEIGRLSASMKKLEKELKQTKCENEQYLNKLKQSNERLLALIKASMDIVVAVGLLQLAPKKVTPRVTGAFGFTSSLISCYQLLPAPSKSKTS
;
A
#
# COMPACT_ATOMS: atom_id res chain seq x y z
N MET A 1 -4.13 14.82 9.69
CA MET A 1 -5.18 14.96 8.64
C MET A 1 -4.95 14.08 7.41
N LEU A 2 -3.70 13.75 7.04
CA LEU A 2 -3.39 12.90 5.88
C LEU A 2 -4.14 11.55 5.84
N GLY A 3 -4.34 10.89 6.99
CA GLY A 3 -5.12 9.64 7.03
C GLY A 3 -6.59 9.79 6.61
N LYS A 4 -7.23 10.92 6.91
CA LYS A 4 -8.61 11.22 6.46
C LYS A 4 -8.64 11.49 4.95
N SER A 5 -7.63 12.19 4.43
CA SER A 5 -7.48 12.44 2.98
C SER A 5 -7.25 11.15 2.20
N LYS A 6 -6.39 10.24 2.70
CA LYS A 6 -6.23 8.88 2.14
C LYS A 6 -7.57 8.16 2.02
N ASN A 7 -8.35 8.13 3.11
CA ASN A 7 -9.63 7.43 3.12
C ASN A 7 -10.66 8.05 2.18
N ALA A 8 -10.66 9.39 2.04
CA ALA A 8 -11.50 10.08 1.08
C ALA A 8 -11.13 9.72 -0.37
N LEU A 9 -9.84 9.77 -0.71
CA LEU A 9 -9.33 9.40 -2.04
C LEU A 9 -9.62 7.93 -2.38
N LEU A 10 -9.45 7.02 -1.41
CA LEU A 10 -9.75 5.60 -1.58
C LEU A 10 -11.25 5.35 -1.76
N SER A 11 -12.10 6.04 -1.00
CA SER A 11 -13.55 5.96 -1.14
C SER A 11 -14.00 6.42 -2.53
N THR A 12 -13.48 7.55 -3.00
CA THR A 12 -13.74 8.04 -4.36
C THR A 12 -13.27 7.04 -5.41
N PHE A 13 -12.10 6.44 -5.26
CA PHE A 13 -11.63 5.38 -6.16
C PHE A 13 -12.61 4.20 -6.22
N LEU A 14 -12.99 3.64 -5.06
CA LEU A 14 -13.88 2.48 -4.99
C LEU A 14 -15.25 2.78 -5.60
N PHE A 15 -15.79 3.98 -5.38
CA PHE A 15 -17.06 4.41 -5.96
C PHE A 15 -16.98 4.51 -7.48
N LEU A 16 -15.93 5.18 -8.01
CA LEU A 16 -15.75 5.31 -9.44
C LEU A 16 -15.45 3.96 -10.11
N ASP A 17 -14.78 3.05 -9.41
CA ASP A 17 -14.49 1.70 -9.91
C ASP A 17 -15.77 0.88 -10.16
N GLN A 18 -16.81 1.03 -9.32
CA GLN A 18 -18.12 0.41 -9.57
C GLN A 18 -18.75 0.90 -10.90
N ILE A 19 -18.59 2.19 -11.21
CA ILE A 19 -19.10 2.79 -12.45
C ILE A 19 -18.31 2.26 -13.66
N VAL A 20 -16.99 2.13 -13.53
CA VAL A 20 -16.15 1.56 -14.58
C VAL A 20 -16.51 0.09 -14.83
N TRP A 21 -16.74 -0.68 -13.76
CA TRP A 21 -17.17 -2.07 -13.86
C TRP A 21 -18.52 -2.20 -14.57
N ALA A 22 -19.50 -1.37 -14.21
CA ALA A 22 -20.79 -1.28 -14.90
C ALA A 22 -20.66 -0.84 -16.38
N GLY A 23 -19.65 -0.07 -16.73
CA GLY A 23 -19.30 0.24 -18.11
C GLY A 23 -18.75 -0.96 -18.88
N ARG A 24 -17.96 -1.84 -18.23
CA ARG A 24 -17.40 -3.07 -18.84
C ARG A 24 -18.45 -4.16 -19.08
N THR A 25 -19.48 -4.23 -18.24
CA THR A 25 -20.60 -5.18 -18.44
C THR A 25 -21.57 -4.76 -19.56
N GLY A 26 -21.32 -3.61 -20.21
CA GLY A 26 -22.10 -3.16 -21.37
C GLY A 26 -23.41 -2.46 -21.04
N ILE A 27 -23.71 -2.24 -19.75
CA ILE A 27 -24.92 -1.54 -19.28
C ILE A 27 -24.84 -0.04 -19.64
N TYR A 28 -23.63 0.54 -19.69
CA TYR A 28 -23.42 1.94 -20.02
C TYR A 28 -22.90 2.12 -21.45
N LYS A 29 -23.72 2.71 -22.34
CA LYS A 29 -23.39 2.85 -23.78
C LYS A 29 -22.27 3.87 -24.08
N ASN A 30 -21.97 4.79 -23.18
CA ASN A 30 -21.06 5.91 -23.46
C ASN A 30 -19.60 5.59 -23.09
N LYS A 31 -18.88 4.92 -23.99
CA LYS A 31 -17.50 4.42 -23.77
C LYS A 31 -16.50 5.50 -23.38
N GLU A 32 -16.57 6.68 -23.98
CA GLU A 32 -15.63 7.78 -23.69
C GLU A 32 -15.75 8.29 -22.25
N ARG A 33 -16.98 8.42 -21.73
CA ARG A 33 -17.18 8.85 -20.34
C ARG A 33 -16.73 7.80 -19.34
N VAL A 34 -16.93 6.52 -19.64
CA VAL A 34 -16.44 5.41 -18.81
C VAL A 34 -14.91 5.40 -18.77
N GLU A 35 -14.24 5.64 -19.90
CA GLU A 35 -12.78 5.72 -19.96
C GLU A 35 -12.25 6.91 -19.15
N LEU A 36 -12.87 8.09 -19.26
CA LEU A 36 -12.48 9.29 -18.52
C LEU A 36 -12.67 9.09 -17.00
N ILE A 37 -13.79 8.48 -16.59
CA ILE A 37 -14.05 8.09 -15.19
C ILE A 37 -13.00 7.09 -14.70
N GLY A 38 -12.61 6.12 -15.53
CA GLY A 38 -11.56 5.16 -15.21
C GLY A 38 -10.18 5.80 -15.04
N ARG A 39 -9.85 6.84 -15.81
CA ARG A 39 -8.61 7.61 -15.60
C ARG A 39 -8.66 8.39 -14.30
N ILE A 40 -9.79 9.04 -13.99
CA ILE A 40 -9.97 9.78 -12.73
C ILE A 40 -9.86 8.83 -11.52
N SER A 41 -10.48 7.65 -11.59
CA SER A 41 -10.39 6.66 -10.51
C SER A 41 -8.95 6.22 -10.28
N LEU A 42 -8.19 5.95 -11.34
CA LEU A 42 -6.78 5.60 -11.23
C LEU A 42 -5.91 6.75 -10.68
N PHE A 43 -6.22 8.02 -10.97
CA PHE A 43 -5.58 9.17 -10.30
C PHE A 43 -5.91 9.23 -8.80
N CYS A 44 -7.16 8.97 -8.41
CA CYS A 44 -7.54 8.88 -7.00
C CYS A 44 -6.82 7.74 -6.28
N TRP A 45 -6.67 6.59 -6.94
CA TRP A 45 -5.92 5.46 -6.41
C TRP A 45 -4.44 5.80 -6.24
N MET A 46 -3.81 6.38 -7.27
CA MET A 46 -2.42 6.85 -7.20
C MET A 46 -2.22 7.87 -6.07
N GLY A 47 -3.12 8.86 -5.94
CA GLY A 47 -3.06 9.86 -4.88
C GLY A 47 -3.19 9.24 -3.48
N SER A 48 -4.07 8.26 -3.31
CA SER A 48 -4.21 7.51 -2.06
C SER A 48 -2.93 6.73 -1.71
N SER A 49 -2.30 6.07 -2.69
CA SER A 49 -1.03 5.36 -2.50
C SER A 49 0.13 6.32 -2.18
N ALA A 50 0.16 7.51 -2.77
CA ALA A 50 1.11 8.56 -2.43
C ALA A 50 0.92 9.06 -0.99
N CYS A 51 -0.31 9.33 -0.55
CA CYS A 51 -0.60 9.66 0.85
C CYS A 51 -0.18 8.54 1.81
N THR A 52 -0.40 7.28 1.43
CA THR A 52 0.03 6.11 2.22
C THR A 52 1.54 6.09 2.38
N THR A 53 2.28 6.30 1.30
CA THR A 53 3.75 6.34 1.31
C THR A 53 4.27 7.39 2.29
N VAL A 54 3.70 8.59 2.29
CA VAL A 54 4.10 9.67 3.21
C VAL A 54 3.81 9.33 4.68
N ILE A 55 2.63 8.73 4.96
CA ILE A 55 2.24 8.33 6.32
C ILE A 55 3.16 7.23 6.84
N GLU A 56 3.36 6.17 6.04
CA GLU A 56 4.20 5.03 6.42
C GLU A 56 5.66 5.47 6.60
N LEU A 57 6.18 6.34 5.72
CA LEU A 57 7.54 6.89 5.86
C LEU A 57 7.71 7.70 7.15
N ALA A 58 6.72 8.54 7.51
CA ALA A 58 6.74 9.31 8.74
C ALA A 58 6.68 8.40 9.99
N GLU A 59 5.87 7.35 9.96
CA GLU A 59 5.76 6.38 11.05
C GLU A 59 7.02 5.54 11.22
N ILE A 60 7.63 5.08 10.11
CA ILE A 60 8.92 4.37 10.13
C ILE A 60 10.03 5.28 10.68
N GLY A 61 10.08 6.55 10.26
CA GLY A 61 11.05 7.50 10.79
C GLY A 61 10.93 7.68 12.31
N ARG A 62 9.70 7.81 12.81
CA ARG A 62 9.41 7.91 14.26
C ARG A 62 9.76 6.61 15.01
N LEU A 63 9.42 5.45 14.45
CA LEU A 63 9.73 4.14 15.01
C LEU A 63 11.24 3.89 15.07
N SER A 64 11.98 4.26 14.02
CA SER A 64 13.44 4.14 13.94
C SER A 64 14.14 4.97 15.04
N ALA A 65 13.70 6.21 15.26
CA ALA A 65 14.22 7.03 16.37
C ALA A 65 13.94 6.40 17.75
N SER A 66 12.75 5.83 17.94
CA SER A 66 12.38 5.14 19.18
C SER A 66 13.19 3.84 19.40
N MET A 67 13.45 3.07 18.33
CA MET A 67 14.31 1.89 18.40
C MET A 67 15.74 2.24 18.72
N LYS A 68 16.31 3.27 18.09
CA LYS A 68 17.69 3.71 18.34
C LYS A 68 17.87 4.21 19.77
N LYS A 69 16.82 4.78 20.38
CA LYS A 69 16.80 5.09 21.81
C LYS A 69 16.78 3.81 22.65
N LEU A 70 15.88 2.88 22.33
CA LEU A 70 15.75 1.60 23.05
C LEU A 70 17.01 0.74 22.95
N GLU A 71 17.69 0.74 21.81
CA GLU A 71 18.96 0.04 21.60
C GLU A 71 20.09 0.57 22.50
N LYS A 72 20.08 1.87 22.79
CA LYS A 72 21.04 2.47 23.74
C LYS A 72 20.76 2.06 25.18
N GLU A 73 19.49 1.89 25.57
CA GLU A 73 19.09 1.46 26.92
C GLU A 73 19.20 -0.07 27.10
N LEU A 74 18.97 -0.86 26.04
CA LEU A 74 19.12 -2.31 26.01
C LEU A 74 20.55 -2.78 26.34
N LYS A 75 21.58 -1.94 26.10
CA LYS A 75 22.95 -2.22 26.57
C LYS A 75 23.06 -2.35 28.09
N GLN A 76 22.03 -1.97 28.86
CA GLN A 76 21.99 -2.02 30.31
C GLN A 76 21.04 -3.06 30.92
N THR A 77 20.06 -3.66 30.21
CA THR A 77 19.08 -4.60 30.85
C THR A 77 18.41 -5.60 29.88
N LYS A 78 18.24 -6.86 30.32
CA LYS A 78 17.73 -8.01 29.54
C LYS A 78 16.20 -7.99 29.26
N CYS A 79 15.43 -7.19 29.99
CA CYS A 79 13.95 -7.14 29.92
C CYS A 79 13.41 -6.38 28.68
N GLU A 80 14.19 -5.48 28.07
CA GLU A 80 13.73 -4.66 26.93
C GLU A 80 13.73 -5.40 25.57
N ASN A 81 14.24 -6.64 25.54
CA ASN A 81 14.41 -7.40 24.30
C ASN A 81 13.06 -7.76 23.64
N GLU A 82 12.01 -8.07 24.41
CA GLU A 82 10.67 -8.33 23.86
C GLU A 82 10.03 -7.05 23.28
N GLN A 83 10.21 -5.90 23.94
CA GLN A 83 9.69 -4.63 23.43
C GLN A 83 10.40 -4.23 22.13
N TYR A 84 11.71 -4.45 22.05
CA TYR A 84 12.48 -4.26 20.84
C TYR A 84 11.99 -5.15 19.70
N LEU A 85 11.76 -6.45 19.97
CA LEU A 85 11.31 -7.43 18.99
C LEU A 85 9.90 -7.11 18.46
N ASN A 86 9.00 -6.63 19.32
CA ASN A 86 7.67 -6.16 18.91
C ASN A 86 7.72 -4.91 18.04
N LYS A 87 8.55 -3.91 18.40
CA LYS A 87 8.76 -2.73 17.55
C LYS A 87 9.35 -3.12 16.20
N LEU A 88 10.26 -4.12 16.16
CA LEU A 88 10.90 -4.60 14.93
C LEU A 88 9.88 -5.22 13.97
N LYS A 89 9.01 -6.09 14.50
CA LYS A 89 7.89 -6.66 13.73
C LYS A 89 6.98 -5.56 13.18
N GLN A 90 6.58 -4.61 14.03
CA GLN A 90 5.75 -3.47 13.62
C GLN A 90 6.42 -2.65 12.51
N SER A 91 7.72 -2.38 12.60
CA SER A 91 8.47 -1.67 11.57
C SER A 91 8.51 -2.45 10.25
N ASN A 92 8.67 -3.77 10.29
CA ASN A 92 8.70 -4.61 9.10
C ASN A 92 7.34 -4.64 8.39
N GLU A 93 6.24 -4.76 9.13
CA GLU A 93 4.88 -4.70 8.56
C GLU A 93 4.61 -3.35 7.87
N ARG A 94 5.03 -2.26 8.50
CA ARG A 94 4.90 -0.89 7.98
C ARG A 94 5.80 -0.64 6.76
N LEU A 95 7.02 -1.17 6.78
CA LEU A 95 7.93 -1.12 5.63
C LEU A 95 7.39 -1.92 4.44
N LEU A 96 6.76 -3.06 4.70
CA LEU A 96 6.12 -3.87 3.67
C LEU A 96 4.88 -3.14 3.08
N ALA A 97 4.13 -2.40 3.90
CA ALA A 97 3.08 -1.50 3.42
C ALA A 97 3.63 -0.32 2.59
N LEU A 98 4.78 0.25 2.96
CA LEU A 98 5.48 1.28 2.19
C LEU A 98 5.93 0.75 0.81
N ILE A 99 6.56 -0.42 0.78
CA ILE A 99 7.00 -1.08 -0.47
C ILE A 99 5.78 -1.32 -1.36
N LYS A 100 4.71 -1.89 -0.81
CA LYS A 100 3.46 -2.10 -1.54
C LYS A 100 2.92 -0.80 -2.14
N ALA A 101 2.79 0.25 -1.33
CA ALA A 101 2.28 1.53 -1.80
C ALA A 101 3.14 2.14 -2.92
N SER A 102 4.47 1.97 -2.84
CA SER A 102 5.38 2.39 -3.91
C SER A 102 5.18 1.59 -5.21
N MET A 103 4.95 0.28 -5.12
CA MET A 103 4.62 -0.56 -6.28
C MET A 103 3.27 -0.16 -6.88
N ASP A 104 2.26 0.11 -6.05
CA ASP A 104 0.93 0.53 -6.50
C ASP A 104 0.97 1.87 -7.26
N ILE A 105 1.85 2.80 -6.87
CA ILE A 105 2.11 4.03 -7.64
C ILE A 105 2.67 3.69 -9.03
N VAL A 106 3.68 2.83 -9.12
CA VAL A 106 4.26 2.41 -10.41
C VAL A 106 3.22 1.73 -11.30
N VAL A 107 2.37 0.89 -10.71
CA VAL A 107 1.27 0.23 -11.42
C VAL A 107 0.28 1.27 -11.93
N ALA A 108 -0.14 2.22 -11.10
CA ALA A 108 -1.04 3.29 -11.50
C ALA A 108 -0.45 4.16 -12.64
N VAL A 109 0.85 4.48 -12.59
CA VAL A 109 1.56 5.21 -13.67
C VAL A 109 1.51 4.43 -14.98
N GLY A 110 1.70 3.11 -14.91
CA GLY A 110 1.63 2.20 -16.05
C GLY A 110 0.23 2.09 -16.65
N LEU A 111 -0.80 1.96 -15.80
CA LEU A 111 -2.20 1.88 -16.24
C LEU A 111 -2.70 3.19 -16.86
N LEU A 112 -2.24 4.34 -16.37
CA LEU A 112 -2.53 5.65 -16.97
C LEU A 112 -1.77 5.93 -18.27
N GLN A 113 -0.78 5.08 -18.61
CA GLN A 113 0.14 5.31 -19.74
C GLN A 113 0.80 6.70 -19.71
N LEU A 114 1.10 7.24 -18.53
CA LEU A 114 1.77 8.55 -18.38
C LEU A 114 3.20 8.55 -18.94
N ALA A 115 3.87 7.38 -18.90
CA ALA A 115 5.26 7.23 -19.34
C ALA A 115 5.47 5.91 -20.12
N PRO A 116 4.85 5.74 -21.30
CA PRO A 116 4.84 4.47 -22.03
C PRO A 116 6.23 4.05 -22.53
N LYS A 117 7.18 5.00 -22.63
CA LYS A 117 8.58 4.72 -22.97
C LYS A 117 9.43 4.20 -21.80
N LYS A 118 8.97 4.36 -20.56
CA LYS A 118 9.72 4.00 -19.35
C LYS A 118 9.04 2.87 -18.56
N VAL A 119 7.70 2.86 -18.54
CA VAL A 119 6.90 1.82 -17.89
C VAL A 119 6.17 1.05 -18.97
N THR A 120 6.70 -0.12 -19.33
CA THR A 120 6.05 -1.00 -20.30
C THR A 120 4.95 -1.81 -19.62
N PRO A 121 3.92 -2.28 -20.38
CA PRO A 121 2.84 -3.09 -19.81
C PRO A 121 3.32 -4.34 -19.06
N ARG A 122 4.48 -4.90 -19.46
CA ARG A 122 5.12 -6.03 -18.78
C ARG A 122 5.64 -5.66 -17.38
N VAL A 123 6.22 -4.47 -17.25
CA VAL A 123 6.71 -3.95 -15.96
C VAL A 123 5.54 -3.65 -15.04
N THR A 124 4.49 -3.01 -15.56
CA THR A 124 3.23 -2.77 -14.81
C THR A 124 2.61 -4.08 -14.34
N GLY A 125 2.53 -5.10 -15.20
CA GLY A 125 2.02 -6.42 -14.84
C GLY A 125 2.85 -7.12 -13.77
N ALA A 126 4.19 -7.07 -13.89
CA ALA A 126 5.09 -7.65 -12.89
C ALA A 126 4.94 -6.99 -11.51
N PHE A 127 4.95 -5.65 -11.45
CA PHE A 127 4.75 -4.93 -10.19
C PHE A 127 3.35 -5.15 -9.61
N GLY A 128 2.31 -5.23 -10.45
CA GLY A 128 0.95 -5.54 -10.01
C GLY A 128 0.84 -6.94 -9.41
N PHE A 129 1.48 -7.92 -10.04
CA PHE A 129 1.53 -9.30 -9.53
C PHE A 129 2.28 -9.38 -8.20
N THR A 130 3.45 -8.75 -8.08
CA THR A 130 4.20 -8.71 -6.82
C THR A 130 3.44 -7.99 -5.72
N SER A 131 2.80 -6.85 -6.01
CA SER A 131 1.96 -6.13 -5.04
C SER A 131 0.78 -6.98 -4.54
N SER A 132 0.20 -7.81 -5.42
CA SER A 132 -0.85 -8.75 -5.05
C SER A 132 -0.33 -9.86 -4.13
N LEU A 133 0.84 -10.43 -4.40
CA LEU A 133 1.48 -11.42 -3.50
C LEU A 133 1.78 -10.82 -2.11
N ILE A 134 2.26 -9.59 -2.06
CA ILE A 134 2.51 -8.86 -0.81
C ILE A 134 1.20 -8.69 -0.03
N SER A 135 0.10 -8.35 -0.71
CA SER A 135 -1.22 -8.29 -0.07
C SER A 135 -1.70 -9.64 0.46
N CYS A 136 -1.50 -10.72 -0.29
CA CYS A 136 -1.81 -12.06 0.19
C CYS A 136 -1.01 -12.38 1.47
N TYR A 137 0.29 -12.06 1.48
CA TYR A 137 1.15 -12.26 2.64
C TYR A 137 0.68 -11.45 3.87
N GLN A 138 0.25 -10.20 3.68
CA GLN A 138 -0.29 -9.39 4.78
C GLN A 138 -1.63 -9.90 5.33
N LEU A 139 -2.42 -10.58 4.50
CA LEU A 139 -3.72 -11.13 4.89
C LEU A 139 -3.62 -12.51 5.55
N LEU A 140 -2.46 -13.17 5.47
CA LEU A 140 -2.25 -14.47 6.07
C LEU A 140 -2.30 -14.37 7.61
N PRO A 141 -3.16 -15.14 8.30
CA PRO A 141 -3.20 -15.15 9.75
C PRO A 141 -1.87 -15.66 10.31
N ALA A 142 -1.48 -15.14 11.47
CA ALA A 142 -0.28 -15.60 12.17
C ALA A 142 -0.36 -17.12 12.39
N PRO A 143 0.76 -17.86 12.22
CA PRO A 143 0.76 -19.30 12.43
C PRO A 143 0.23 -19.62 13.83
N SER A 144 -0.74 -20.54 13.89
CA SER A 144 -1.34 -20.98 15.15
C SER A 144 -0.23 -21.44 16.09
N LYS A 145 -0.10 -20.81 17.26
CA LYS A 145 0.84 -21.24 18.28
C LYS A 145 0.59 -22.73 18.55
N SER A 146 1.58 -23.57 18.27
CA SER A 146 1.54 -24.98 18.61
C SER A 146 1.24 -25.10 20.09
N LYS A 147 0.11 -25.73 20.43
CA LYS A 147 -0.20 -26.08 21.82
C LYS A 147 0.96 -26.92 22.34
N THR A 148 1.68 -26.41 23.32
CA THR A 148 2.60 -27.20 24.14
C THR A 148 1.77 -28.33 24.74
N SER A 149 2.14 -29.57 24.42
CA SER A 149 1.51 -30.79 24.93
C SER A 149 1.63 -30.89 26.44
#